data_AF-A0A365ZCU3-F1
#
_entry.id   AF-A0A365ZCU3-F1
#
_cell.length_a   1.000
_cell.length_b   1.000
_cell.length_c   1.000
_cell.angle_alpha   90.00
_cell.angle_beta   90.00
_cell.angle_gamma   90.00
#
_symmetry.space_group_name_H-M   'P 1'
#
loop_
_entity.id
_entity.type
_entity.pdbx_description
1 polymer ?
#
loop_
_entity_poly.entity_id
_entity_poly.type
_entity_poly.pdbx_seq_one_letter_code
_entity_poly.pdbx_strand_id
1 'polypeptide(L)' 'MARILDIVVDCGHPAPLARFWAVALDGYAVAPYDEAELARLRALGARVAEERETLTALCDPEGNEFCLMRP' A
#
# COMPACT_ATOMS: atom_id res chain seq x y z
N MET A 1 2.81 -23.11 -12.35
CA MET A 1 2.92 -21.85 -13.09
C MET A 1 2.88 -20.73 -12.06
N ALA A 2 3.88 -19.87 -11.98
CA ALA A 2 3.94 -18.82 -10.95
C ALA A 2 3.20 -17.55 -11.42
N ARG A 3 2.61 -16.81 -10.49
CA ARG A 3 1.91 -15.54 -10.74
C ARG A 3 2.41 -14.50 -9.75
N ILE A 4 2.64 -13.28 -10.23
CA ILE A 4 2.89 -12.12 -9.37
C ILE A 4 1.54 -11.60 -8.89
N LEU A 5 1.38 -11.47 -7.57
CA LEU A 5 0.18 -10.93 -6.94
C LEU A 5 0.31 -9.42 -6.76
N ASP A 6 1.37 -9.01 -6.06
CA ASP A 6 1.67 -7.62 -5.77
C ASP A 6 3.16 -7.34 -5.92
N ILE A 7 3.51 -6.07 -6.10
CA ILE A 7 4.88 -5.56 -6.16
C ILE A 7 4.97 -4.37 -5.20
N VAL A 8 5.91 -4.43 -4.27
CA VAL A 8 6.28 -3.31 -3.41
C VAL A 8 7.46 -2.57 -4.04
N VAL A 9 7.37 -1.24 -4.12
CA VAL A 9 8.41 -0.41 -4.73
C VAL A 9 8.90 0.61 -3.71
N ASP A 10 10.16 0.48 -3.31
CA ASP A 10 10.84 1.49 -2.49
C ASP A 10 10.93 2.82 -3.24
N CYS A 11 10.47 3.90 -2.59
CA CYS A 11 10.50 5.23 -3.19
C CYS A 11 10.53 6.34 -2.13
N GLY A 12 11.07 7.51 -2.50
CA GLY A 12 11.06 8.69 -1.62
C GLY A 12 9.73 9.44 -1.58
N HIS A 13 8.85 9.22 -2.57
CA HIS A 13 7.58 9.93 -2.72
C HIS A 13 6.45 8.98 -3.16
N PRO A 14 5.78 8.28 -2.22
CA PRO A 14 4.81 7.23 -2.53
C PRO A 14 3.57 7.75 -3.26
N ALA A 15 3.03 8.92 -2.88
CA ALA A 15 1.81 9.43 -3.49
C ALA A 15 1.97 9.81 -4.99
N PRO A 16 3.04 10.52 -5.42
CA PRO A 16 3.32 10.70 -6.85
C PRO A 16 3.53 9.39 -7.60
N LEU A 17 4.24 8.41 -7.01
CA LEU A 17 4.48 7.13 -7.65
C LEU A 17 3.19 6.33 -7.85
N ALA A 18 2.31 6.28 -6.85
CA ALA A 18 1.01 5.61 -6.94
C ALA A 18 0.13 6.24 -8.03
N ARG A 19 0.12 7.58 -8.13
CA ARG A 19 -0.61 8.29 -9.19
C ARG A 19 -0.06 7.99 -10.58
N PHE A 20 1.27 7.93 -10.72
CA PHE A 20 1.90 7.55 -11.99
C PHE A 20 1.42 6.17 -12.46
N TRP A 21 1.46 5.17 -11.59
CA TRP A 21 1.04 3.80 -11.94
C TRP A 21 -0.45 3.67 -12.21
N ALA A 22 -1.31 4.38 -11.48
CA ALA A 22 -2.75 4.39 -11.75
C ALA A 22 -3.08 4.95 -13.15
N VAL A 23 -2.26 5.86 -13.68
CA VAL A 23 -2.41 6.39 -15.05
C VAL A 23 -1.76 5.46 -16.07
N ALA A 24 -0.64 4.83 -15.73
CA ALA A 24 0.10 3.96 -16.64
C ALA A 24 -0.57 2.58 -16.85
N LEU A 25 -1.36 2.12 -15.88
CA LEU A 25 -2.04 0.82 -15.91
C LEU A 25 -3.54 1.02 -16.03
N ASP A 26 -4.12 0.61 -17.17
CA ASP A 26 -5.55 0.68 -17.39
C ASP A 26 -6.33 -0.10 -16.31
N GLY A 27 -7.38 0.52 -15.76
CA GLY A 27 -8.26 -0.11 -14.76
C GLY A 27 -7.71 -0.11 -13.33
N TYR A 28 -6.57 0.53 -13.07
CA TYR A 28 -6.03 0.71 -11.72
C TYR A 28 -6.42 2.07 -11.15
N ALA A 29 -6.70 2.09 -9.85
CA ALA A 29 -6.94 3.31 -9.09
C ALA A 29 -6.05 3.31 -7.84
N VAL A 30 -5.74 4.50 -7.36
CA VAL A 30 -5.06 4.67 -6.08
C VAL A 30 -5.99 4.17 -4.97
N ALA A 31 -5.50 3.26 -4.12
CA ALA A 31 -6.28 2.69 -3.03
C ALA A 31 -6.77 3.78 -2.06
N PRO A 32 -7.99 3.62 -1.50
CA PRO A 32 -8.53 4.56 -0.53
C PRO A 32 -7.70 4.57 0.77
N TYR A 33 -7.72 5.70 1.45
CA TYR A 33 -6.90 5.99 2.64
C TYR A 33 -7.74 6.08 3.91
N ASP A 34 -8.63 5.10 4.10
CA ASP A 34 -9.59 5.09 5.21
C ASP A 34 -9.42 3.88 6.14
N GLU A 35 -10.12 3.92 7.27
CA GLU A 35 -10.12 2.83 8.25
C GLU A 35 -10.67 1.51 7.67
N ALA A 36 -11.52 1.58 6.65
CA ALA A 36 -12.04 0.39 5.99
C ALA A 36 -10.93 -0.33 5.21
N GLU A 37 -10.06 0.43 4.53
CA GLU A 37 -8.90 -0.15 3.85
C GLU A 37 -7.87 -0.70 4.85
N LEU A 38 -7.60 0.02 5.93
CA LEU A 38 -6.72 -0.48 6.99
C LEU A 38 -7.25 -1.79 7.60
N ALA A 39 -8.57 -1.88 7.83
CA ALA A 39 -9.21 -3.10 8.31
C ALA A 39 -9.11 -4.25 7.28
N ARG A 40 -9.30 -3.96 5.98
CA ARG A 40 -9.15 -4.94 4.90
C ARG A 40 -7.72 -5.48 4.84
N LEU A 41 -6.72 -4.61 4.91
CA LEU A 41 -5.30 -5.00 4.92
C LEU A 41 -4.96 -5.86 6.13
N ARG A 42 -5.46 -5.51 7.33
CA ARG A 42 -5.32 -6.35 8.53
C ARG A 42 -5.97 -7.71 8.38
N ALA A 43 -7.15 -7.80 7.74
CA ALA A 43 -7.81 -9.07 7.46
C ALA A 43 -7.02 -9.96 6.48
N LEU A 44 -6.21 -9.36 5.60
CA LEU A 44 -5.25 -10.07 4.73
C LEU A 44 -3.94 -10.43 5.43
N GLY A 45 -3.78 -10.09 6.71
CA GLY A 45 -2.60 -10.40 7.52
C GLY A 45 -1.55 -9.30 7.56
N ALA A 46 -1.84 -8.11 7.02
CA ALA A 46 -0.94 -6.97 7.18
C ALA A 46 -0.92 -6.49 8.63
N ARG A 47 0.27 -6.16 9.13
CA ARG A 47 0.51 -5.69 10.50
C ARG A 47 1.06 -4.28 10.49
N VAL A 48 0.62 -3.43 11.42
CA VAL A 48 1.17 -2.08 11.56
C VAL A 48 2.60 -2.19 12.08
N ALA A 49 3.55 -1.60 11.35
CA ALA A 49 4.95 -1.49 11.74
C ALA A 49 5.21 -0.15 12.44
N GLU A 50 4.65 0.94 11.90
CA GLU A 50 4.79 2.28 12.45
C GLU A 50 3.59 3.16 12.10
N GLU A 51 3.18 4.03 13.01
CA GLU A 51 2.20 5.08 12.74
C GLU A 51 2.90 6.45 12.76
N ARG A 52 2.68 7.24 11.71
CA ARG A 52 3.18 8.60 11.58
C ARG A 52 2.00 9.55 11.32
N GLU A 53 2.30 10.84 11.33
CA GLU A 53 1.29 11.89 11.07
C GLU A 53 0.68 11.76 9.67
N THR A 54 1.50 11.50 8.66
CA THR A 54 1.09 11.50 7.24
C THR A 54 0.95 10.11 6.62
N LEU A 55 1.29 9.04 7.34
CA LEU A 55 1.21 7.66 6.86
C LEU A 55 1.21 6.64 7.99
N THR A 56 0.74 5.43 7.68
CA THR A 56 0.91 4.22 8.49
C THR A 56 1.74 3.22 7.69
N ALA A 57 2.91 2.86 8.20
CA ALA A 57 3.72 1.80 7.62
C ALA A 57 3.19 0.43 8.07
N LEU A 58 3.03 -0.48 7.13
CA LEU A 58 2.50 -1.82 7.31
C LEU A 58 3.51 -2.84 6.79
N CYS A 59 3.58 -4.01 7.41
CA CYS A 59 4.24 -5.17 6.83
C CYS A 59 3.18 -6.17 6.37
N ASP A 60 3.37 -6.76 5.20
CA ASP A 60 2.61 -7.94 4.78
C ASP A 60 3.05 -9.20 5.57
N PRO A 61 2.37 -10.36 5.40
CA PRO A 61 2.76 -11.61 6.05
C PRO A 61 4.16 -12.14 5.69
N GLU A 62 4.72 -11.70 4.57
CA GLU A 62 6.05 -12.08 4.10
C GLU A 62 7.15 -11.16 4.68
N GLY A 63 6.75 -10.05 5.29
CA GLY A 63 7.62 -9.08 5.93
C GLY A 63 7.97 -7.87 5.06
N ASN A 64 7.37 -7.72 3.88
CA ASN A 64 7.60 -6.57 3.02
C ASN A 64 6.88 -5.34 3.57
N GLU A 65 7.59 -4.21 3.65
CA GLU A 65 7.06 -2.95 4.19
C GLU A 65 6.42 -2.10 3.09
N PHE A 66 5.24 -1.55 3.36
CA PHE A 66 4.57 -0.61 2.48
C PHE A 66 3.79 0.44 3.29
N CYS A 67 3.46 1.57 2.65
CA CYS A 67 2.82 2.70 3.31
C CYS A 67 1.34 2.82 2.90
N LEU A 68 0.46 2.97 3.89
CA LEU A 68 -0.89 3.51 3.72
C LEU A 68 -0.84 5.00 4.07
N MET A 69 -1.04 5.88 3.10
CA MET A 69 -1.02 7.33 3.32
C MET A 69 -2.20 7.74 4.20
N ARG A 70 -2.01 8.69 5.13
CA ARG A 70 -3.10 9.35 5.85
C ARG A 70 -3.44 10.66 5.11
N PRO A 71 -4.71 11.08 5.10
CA PRO A 71 -5.11 12.37 4.51
C PRO A 71 -4.42 13.56 5.18
#